data_AF-A0A9P3IMR6-F1
#
_entry.id   AF-A0A9P3IMR6-F1
#
_cell.length_a   1.000
_cell.length_b   1.000
_cell.length_c   1.000
_cell.angle_alpha   90.00
_cell.angle_beta   90.00
_cell.angle_gamma   90.00
#
_symmetry.space_group_name_H-M   'P 1'
#
loop_
_entity.id
_entity.type
_entity.pdbx_description
1 polymer ?
#
loop_
_entity_poly.entity_id
_entity_poly.type
_entity_poly.pdbx_seq_one_letter_code
_entity_poly.pdbx_strand_id
1 'polypeptide(L)'
;MDPDYPWPDKYHAEEKGFLAFFSKSKETPGKKGKPMMLPFERPLEDLEKRIKEVRDLATRTGMDFTEQIHELQEKYDQLKRDIYLRLTPVQRLGVARHPNRPTFLDHVLNITDKWVELHGDRGGYDDPALVCGLGRIDGMSFMFMGHQKGRNTNENIYRNFGMPSPNGYRKALRLMRHAEHFGFPIVMFIDTPGAYAGIQAEELGQGEAIAHNLREMFGLKVPTISVVIGEGGSGGALAIGCCNKMLMLENAVYYVASPEACAAILWKTAAAAPKATDALRITANELQQLNVVDEVIPEPLGGAHADPVKTSLAIRSAILANMKELLKLDQDEVISQRVAKFRTIGGFTEGKAVDPAKKRAFKKRDKPVPLRSAPSSPFSPPPSSSQVNSKRVPSKAAESN
;
A
#
# COMPACT_ATOMS: atom_id res chain seq x y z
N MET A 1 6.13 13.59 22.42
CA MET A 1 4.80 12.94 22.35
C MET A 1 3.96 13.80 21.45
N ASP A 2 3.70 13.31 20.24
CA ASP A 2 2.84 14.00 19.29
C ASP A 2 1.38 13.75 19.73
N PRO A 3 0.63 14.78 20.16
CA PRO A 3 -0.76 14.64 20.58
C PRO A 3 -1.68 14.15 19.43
N ASP A 4 -1.20 14.15 18.19
CA ASP A 4 -1.92 13.66 17.02
C ASP A 4 -1.55 12.22 16.62
N TYR A 5 -0.67 11.52 17.34
CA TYR A 5 -0.36 10.09 17.10
C TYR A 5 -1.48 9.21 17.67
N PRO A 6 -2.35 8.61 16.83
CA PRO A 6 -3.55 7.92 17.31
C PRO A 6 -3.27 6.47 17.76
N TRP A 7 -2.04 5.99 17.55
CA TRP A 7 -1.62 4.63 17.84
C TRP A 7 -1.04 4.59 19.25
N PRO A 8 -1.61 3.79 20.17
CA PRO A 8 -1.14 3.80 21.55
C PRO A 8 0.31 3.29 21.60
N ASP A 9 1.24 4.15 22.06
CA ASP A 9 2.61 3.75 22.42
C ASP A 9 2.63 2.61 23.47
N LYS A 10 1.48 2.38 24.13
CA LYS A 10 1.24 1.31 25.10
C LYS A 10 -0.08 0.61 24.75
N TYR A 11 -0.01 -0.41 23.89
CA TYR A 11 -1.11 -1.38 23.76
C TYR A 11 -1.26 -2.13 25.09
N HIS A 12 -2.33 -1.84 25.84
CA HIS A 12 -2.68 -2.56 27.07
C HIS A 12 -3.58 -3.74 26.69
N ALA A 13 -3.01 -4.95 26.70
CA ALA A 13 -3.69 -6.20 26.32
C ALA A 13 -4.91 -6.59 27.21
N GLU A 14 -5.24 -5.77 28.21
CA GLU A 14 -6.32 -6.03 29.18
C GLU A 14 -7.68 -5.47 28.75
N GLU A 15 -7.72 -4.57 27.75
CA GLU A 15 -8.99 -4.15 27.14
C GLU A 15 -9.50 -5.25 26.19
N LYS A 16 -10.30 -6.17 26.75
CA LYS A 16 -11.04 -7.17 25.95
C LYS A 16 -12.14 -6.49 25.15
N GLY A 17 -11.83 -6.15 23.91
CA GLY A 17 -12.77 -5.63 22.90
C GLY A 17 -12.02 -5.29 21.62
N PHE A 18 -12.68 -5.38 20.46
CA PHE A 18 -12.13 -4.86 19.21
C PHE A 18 -11.70 -3.42 19.44
N LEU A 19 -10.46 -3.06 19.07
CA LEU A 19 -9.92 -1.73 19.29
C LEU A 19 -10.83 -0.71 18.58
N ALA A 20 -11.72 -0.06 19.33
CA ALA A 20 -12.53 1.06 18.86
C ALA A 20 -11.69 2.33 18.60
N PHE A 21 -10.36 2.23 18.76
CA PHE A 21 -9.36 3.26 18.48
C PHE A 21 -9.37 3.76 17.04
N PHE A 22 -10.08 3.08 16.14
CA PHE A 22 -10.29 3.56 14.79
C PHE A 22 -11.27 4.73 14.77
N SER A 23 -10.81 5.92 15.16
CA SER A 23 -11.55 7.14 14.84
C SER A 23 -11.69 7.19 13.31
N LYS A 24 -12.94 7.26 12.82
CA LYS A 24 -13.23 7.84 11.49
C LYS A 24 -12.34 9.07 11.34
N SER A 25 -11.73 9.29 10.18
CA SER A 25 -10.85 10.44 9.91
C SER A 25 -11.33 11.65 10.71
N LYS A 26 -10.58 12.04 11.76
CA LYS A 26 -11.05 13.08 12.68
C LYS A 26 -11.20 14.34 11.85
N GLU A 27 -12.44 14.82 11.78
CA GLU A 27 -12.76 16.11 11.19
C GLU A 27 -11.86 17.16 11.82
N THR A 28 -11.18 17.97 11.02
CA THR A 28 -10.44 19.12 11.54
C THR A 28 -11.43 19.99 12.32
N PRO A 29 -11.13 20.42 13.57
CA PRO A 29 -12.05 21.23 14.35
C PRO A 29 -12.51 22.46 13.54
N GLY A 30 -13.83 22.56 13.29
CA GLY A 30 -14.43 23.66 12.53
C GLY A 30 -14.78 23.38 11.05
N LYS A 31 -14.48 22.21 10.50
CA LYS A 31 -14.94 21.77 9.18
C LYS A 31 -15.65 20.42 9.30
N LYS A 32 -17.00 20.42 9.34
CA LYS A 32 -17.79 19.20 9.15
C LYS A 32 -17.32 18.54 7.85
N GLY A 33 -16.69 17.37 7.95
CA GLY A 33 -16.18 16.65 6.80
C GLY A 33 -17.39 16.15 6.03
N LYS A 34 -17.52 16.54 4.75
CA LYS A 34 -18.50 15.86 3.90
C LYS A 34 -18.18 14.36 3.92
N PRO A 35 -19.17 13.46 4.10
CA PRO A 35 -18.93 12.04 3.83
C PRO A 35 -18.32 11.95 2.43
N MET A 36 -17.14 11.34 2.34
CA MET A 36 -16.35 11.39 1.12
C MET A 36 -16.88 10.36 0.13
N MET A 37 -18.05 10.67 -0.45
CA MET A 37 -18.74 9.81 -1.40
C MET A 37 -18.02 9.77 -2.74
N LEU A 38 -17.94 8.58 -3.33
CA LEU A 38 -17.36 8.39 -4.65
C LEU A 38 -18.30 8.93 -5.74
N PRO A 39 -17.78 9.36 -6.90
CA PRO A 39 -18.62 9.98 -7.93
C PRO A 39 -19.78 9.12 -8.43
N PHE A 40 -19.62 7.78 -8.44
CA PHE A 40 -20.66 6.85 -8.88
C PHE A 40 -21.74 6.61 -7.82
N GLU A 41 -21.54 7.07 -6.58
CA GLU A 41 -22.50 6.94 -5.48
C GLU A 41 -23.45 8.13 -5.36
N ARG A 42 -23.35 9.14 -6.23
CA ARG A 42 -24.27 10.30 -6.25
C ARG A 42 -25.76 9.92 -6.18
N PRO A 43 -26.25 8.88 -6.91
CA PRO A 43 -27.65 8.46 -6.78
C PRO A 43 -28.04 8.02 -5.36
N LEU A 44 -27.09 7.47 -4.59
CA LEU A 44 -27.31 7.10 -3.18
C LEU A 44 -27.39 8.34 -2.29
N GLU A 45 -26.54 9.33 -2.54
CA GLU A 45 -26.55 10.62 -1.82
C GLU A 45 -27.90 11.33 -1.98
N ASP A 46 -28.46 11.32 -3.19
CA ASP A 46 -29.76 11.95 -3.46
C ASP A 46 -30.91 11.25 -2.70
N LEU A 47 -30.87 9.92 -2.59
CA LEU A 47 -31.83 9.17 -1.78
C LEU A 47 -31.64 9.41 -0.28
N GLU A 48 -30.40 9.45 0.20
CA GLU A 48 -30.10 9.72 1.61
C GLU A 48 -30.57 11.13 2.02
N LYS A 49 -30.39 12.13 1.16
CA LYS A 49 -30.93 13.49 1.37
C LYS A 49 -32.45 13.49 1.45
N ARG A 50 -33.14 12.78 0.53
CA ARG A 50 -34.60 12.65 0.56
C ARG A 50 -35.09 11.97 1.84
N ILE A 51 -34.44 10.87 2.25
CA ILE A 51 -34.77 10.18 3.51
C ILE A 51 -34.64 11.15 4.68
N LYS A 52 -33.56 11.94 4.71
CA LYS A 52 -33.34 12.95 5.76
C LYS A 52 -34.41 14.05 5.74
N GLU A 53 -34.74 14.59 4.57
CA GLU A 53 -35.78 15.62 4.43
C GLU A 53 -37.14 15.12 4.92
N VAL A 54 -37.51 13.88 4.60
CA VAL A 54 -38.76 13.27 5.07
C VAL A 54 -38.74 13.05 6.59
N ARG A 55 -37.61 12.60 7.17
CA ARG A 55 -37.45 12.49 8.64
C ARG A 55 -37.56 13.84 9.35
N ASP A 56 -36.93 14.87 8.79
CA ASP A 56 -36.98 16.23 9.33
C ASP A 56 -38.41 16.81 9.24
N LEU A 57 -39.14 16.49 8.16
CA LEU A 57 -40.55 16.88 7.99
C LEU A 57 -41.47 16.17 8.98
N ALA A 58 -41.29 14.86 9.19
CA ALA A 58 -42.02 14.07 10.18
C ALA A 58 -41.88 14.69 11.58
N THR A 59 -40.65 15.03 11.95
CA THR A 59 -40.32 15.65 13.24
C THR A 59 -40.96 17.05 13.38
N ARG A 60 -40.97 17.85 12.32
CA ARG A 60 -41.54 19.22 12.35
C ARG A 60 -43.07 19.25 12.36
N THR A 61 -43.71 18.32 11.68
CA THR A 61 -45.18 18.34 11.47
C THR A 61 -45.93 17.43 12.42
N GLY A 62 -45.24 16.50 13.08
CA GLY A 62 -45.87 15.47 13.91
C GLY A 62 -46.68 14.45 13.10
N MET A 63 -46.60 14.49 11.77
CA MET A 63 -47.25 13.52 10.89
C MET A 63 -46.40 12.26 10.76
N ASP A 64 -47.08 11.12 10.68
CA ASP A 64 -46.41 9.83 10.50
C ASP A 64 -46.01 9.64 9.03
N PHE A 65 -44.70 9.52 8.80
CA PHE A 65 -44.13 9.20 7.49
C PHE A 65 -43.35 7.87 7.50
N THR A 66 -43.64 6.98 8.45
CA THR A 66 -42.88 5.74 8.67
C THR A 66 -42.84 4.86 7.42
N GLU A 67 -43.98 4.70 6.74
CA GLU A 67 -44.07 3.91 5.50
C GLU A 67 -43.23 4.51 4.37
N GLN A 68 -43.31 5.83 4.13
CA GLN A 68 -42.52 6.45 3.06
C GLN A 68 -41.01 6.41 3.37
N ILE A 69 -40.63 6.55 4.65
CA ILE A 69 -39.22 6.38 5.07
C ILE A 69 -38.77 4.94 4.80
N HIS A 70 -39.60 3.95 5.12
CA HIS A 70 -39.29 2.54 4.88
C HIS A 70 -39.11 2.26 3.38
N GLU A 71 -40.04 2.70 2.53
CA GLU A 71 -39.93 2.53 1.08
C GLU A 71 -38.67 3.19 0.49
N LEU A 72 -38.32 4.39 0.97
CA LEU A 72 -37.10 5.07 0.53
C LEU A 72 -35.85 4.33 1.00
N GLN A 73 -35.86 3.77 2.21
CA GLN A 73 -34.76 2.97 2.75
C GLN A 73 -34.58 1.66 1.95
N GLU A 74 -35.66 0.97 1.61
CA GLU A 74 -35.60 -0.22 0.75
C GLU A 74 -35.04 0.10 -0.64
N LYS A 75 -35.50 1.21 -1.25
CA LYS A 75 -34.96 1.69 -2.53
C LYS A 75 -33.48 2.04 -2.43
N TYR A 76 -33.05 2.65 -1.34
CA TYR A 76 -31.64 2.95 -1.07
C TYR A 76 -30.81 1.65 -0.97
N ASP A 77 -31.27 0.68 -0.18
CA ASP A 77 -30.55 -0.58 0.03
C ASP A 77 -30.46 -1.40 -1.26
N GLN A 78 -31.54 -1.44 -2.05
CA GLN A 78 -31.56 -2.08 -3.35
C GLN A 78 -30.60 -1.40 -4.34
N LEU A 79 -30.65 -0.07 -4.45
CA LEU A 79 -29.75 0.68 -5.33
C LEU A 79 -28.28 0.50 -4.91
N LYS A 80 -28.00 0.49 -3.61
CA LYS A 80 -26.65 0.26 -3.06
C LYS A 80 -26.13 -1.11 -3.49
N ARG A 81 -26.96 -2.16 -3.38
CA ARG A 81 -26.61 -3.50 -3.88
C ARG A 81 -26.35 -3.50 -5.37
N ASP A 82 -27.23 -2.87 -6.14
CA ASP A 82 -27.13 -2.84 -7.60
C ASP A 82 -25.86 -2.16 -8.11
N ILE A 83 -25.45 -1.06 -7.47
CA ILE A 83 -24.21 -0.34 -7.79
C ILE A 83 -23.00 -1.20 -7.44
N TYR A 84 -22.92 -1.70 -6.19
CA TYR A 84 -21.73 -2.39 -5.70
C TYR A 84 -21.51 -3.79 -6.30
N LEU A 85 -22.58 -4.48 -6.72
CA LEU A 85 -22.47 -5.76 -7.42
C LEU A 85 -21.98 -5.62 -8.87
N ARG A 86 -22.07 -4.41 -9.45
CA ARG A 86 -21.77 -4.14 -10.87
C ARG A 86 -20.69 -3.08 -11.05
N LEU A 87 -19.77 -2.96 -10.09
CA LEU A 87 -18.67 -2.01 -10.18
C LEU A 87 -17.78 -2.30 -11.38
N THR A 88 -17.57 -1.26 -12.20
CA THR A 88 -16.58 -1.28 -13.28
C THR A 88 -15.15 -1.25 -12.71
N PRO A 89 -14.12 -1.65 -13.49
CA PRO A 89 -12.73 -1.57 -13.05
C PRO A 89 -12.32 -0.18 -12.53
N VAL A 90 -12.79 0.88 -13.20
CA VAL A 90 -12.54 2.27 -12.80
C VAL A 90 -13.22 2.61 -11.47
N GLN A 91 -14.43 2.13 -11.23
CA GLN A 91 -15.13 2.33 -9.97
C GLN A 91 -14.44 1.56 -8.83
N ARG A 92 -14.00 0.32 -9.07
CA ARG A 92 -13.21 -0.47 -8.11
C ARG A 92 -11.89 0.23 -7.76
N LEU A 93 -11.19 0.80 -8.73
CA LEU A 93 -10.01 1.64 -8.49
C LEU A 93 -10.35 2.83 -7.56
N GLY A 94 -11.51 3.47 -7.75
CA GLY A 94 -12.00 4.50 -6.84
C GLY A 94 -12.22 3.99 -5.41
N VAL A 95 -12.79 2.80 -5.25
CA VAL A 95 -12.97 2.14 -3.95
C VAL A 95 -11.64 1.73 -3.30
N ALA A 96 -10.65 1.28 -4.09
CA ALA A 96 -9.29 0.97 -3.64
C ALA A 96 -8.56 2.21 -3.11
N ARG A 97 -8.82 3.38 -3.71
CA ARG A 97 -8.26 4.68 -3.33
C ARG A 97 -9.11 5.45 -2.34
N HIS A 98 -10.17 4.84 -1.81
CA HIS A 98 -11.08 5.51 -0.90
C HIS A 98 -10.34 6.01 0.35
N PRO A 99 -10.46 7.28 0.75
CA PRO A 99 -9.62 7.80 1.86
C PRO A 99 -9.89 7.23 3.24
N ASN A 100 -11.07 6.64 3.45
CA ASN A 100 -11.37 5.86 4.67
C ASN A 100 -11.12 4.35 4.50
N ARG A 101 -10.47 3.91 3.42
CA ARG A 101 -10.12 2.50 3.25
C ARG A 101 -9.21 2.08 4.40
N PRO A 102 -9.48 0.95 5.09
CA PRO A 102 -8.67 0.53 6.22
C PRO A 102 -7.22 0.28 5.79
N THR A 103 -6.29 0.78 6.57
CA THR A 103 -4.84 0.69 6.35
C THR A 103 -4.26 -0.58 6.98
N PHE A 104 -2.98 -0.86 6.76
CA PHE A 104 -2.30 -2.03 7.33
C PHE A 104 -2.48 -2.18 8.85
N LEU A 105 -2.20 -1.11 9.62
CA LEU A 105 -2.36 -1.12 11.07
C LEU A 105 -3.82 -1.32 11.49
N ASP A 106 -4.79 -0.91 10.68
CA ASP A 106 -6.20 -1.17 10.95
C ASP A 106 -6.50 -2.66 10.95
N HIS A 107 -5.98 -3.38 9.97
CA HIS A 107 -6.19 -4.81 9.88
C HIS A 107 -5.41 -5.56 10.95
N VAL A 108 -4.11 -5.30 11.10
CA VAL A 108 -3.25 -6.04 12.04
C VAL A 108 -3.78 -5.94 13.47
N LEU A 109 -4.10 -4.72 13.92
CA LEU A 109 -4.59 -4.51 15.28
C LEU A 109 -5.98 -5.12 15.52
N ASN A 110 -6.79 -5.33 14.48
CA ASN A 110 -8.07 -6.03 14.59
C ASN A 110 -7.96 -7.56 14.56
N ILE A 111 -6.92 -8.12 13.95
CA ILE A 111 -6.78 -9.58 13.76
C ILE A 111 -5.86 -10.24 14.76
N THR A 112 -4.96 -9.46 15.40
CA THR A 112 -3.98 -9.97 16.36
C THR A 112 -4.39 -9.74 17.81
N ASP A 113 -4.10 -10.70 18.69
CA ASP A 113 -4.33 -10.56 20.14
C ASP A 113 -3.19 -9.82 20.86
N LYS A 114 -1.99 -9.87 20.31
CA LYS A 114 -0.82 -9.10 20.75
C LYS A 114 -0.09 -8.55 19.54
N TRP A 115 0.38 -7.32 19.64
CA TRP A 115 1.15 -6.64 18.59
C TRP A 115 2.41 -6.00 19.19
N VAL A 116 3.54 -6.18 18.51
CA VAL A 116 4.81 -5.52 18.82
C VAL A 116 5.41 -5.01 17.52
N GLU A 117 5.36 -3.70 17.30
CA GLU A 117 6.00 -3.06 16.15
C GLU A 117 7.53 -3.12 16.26
N LEU A 118 8.20 -3.38 15.13
CA LEU A 118 9.65 -3.50 15.04
C LEU A 118 10.19 -2.51 14.00
N HIS A 119 11.10 -1.65 14.47
CA HIS A 119 11.58 -0.49 13.72
C HIS A 119 12.97 -0.67 13.11
N GLY A 120 13.27 0.13 12.09
CA GLY A 120 14.59 0.40 11.54
C GLY A 120 15.15 -0.67 10.61
N ASP A 121 15.96 -0.27 9.65
CA ASP A 121 16.68 -1.17 8.74
C ASP A 121 18.10 -1.53 9.22
N ARG A 122 18.57 -0.92 10.32
CA ARG A 122 19.96 -0.92 10.80
C ARG A 122 20.97 -0.19 9.90
N GLY A 123 20.48 0.51 8.86
CA GLY A 123 21.20 1.43 7.98
C GLY A 123 21.02 2.90 8.34
N GLY A 124 20.26 3.21 9.40
CA GLY A 124 20.15 4.56 9.97
C GLY A 124 18.80 5.26 9.76
N TYR A 125 17.82 4.58 9.15
CA TYR A 125 16.49 5.14 8.97
C TYR A 125 15.39 4.12 9.24
N ASP A 126 14.32 4.55 9.90
CA ASP A 126 13.10 3.78 10.03
C ASP A 126 12.02 4.39 9.13
N ASP A 127 11.73 3.70 8.03
CA ASP A 127 10.79 4.20 7.05
C ASP A 127 9.34 4.08 7.56
N PRO A 128 8.61 5.19 7.74
CA PRO A 128 7.26 5.16 8.27
C PRO A 128 6.25 4.60 7.26
N ALA A 129 6.55 4.60 5.96
CA ALA A 129 5.64 4.11 4.90
C ALA A 129 5.52 2.58 4.86
N LEU A 130 6.43 1.86 5.52
CA LEU A 130 6.40 0.41 5.61
C LEU A 130 6.50 -0.02 7.08
N VAL A 131 5.44 -0.55 7.67
CA VAL A 131 5.43 -0.96 9.09
C VAL A 131 5.61 -2.47 9.18
N CYS A 132 6.35 -2.93 10.19
CA CYS A 132 6.62 -4.35 10.42
C CYS A 132 6.51 -4.67 11.91
N GLY A 133 6.19 -5.90 12.27
CA GLY A 133 6.12 -6.31 13.67
C GLY A 133 5.71 -7.75 13.88
N LEU A 134 5.76 -8.19 15.13
CA LEU A 134 5.27 -9.50 15.56
C LEU A 134 3.84 -9.38 16.04
N GLY A 135 3.00 -10.27 15.54
CA GLY A 135 1.62 -10.40 16.00
C GLY A 135 1.27 -11.85 16.29
N ARG A 136 0.24 -12.05 17.10
CA ARG A 136 -0.29 -13.40 17.40
C ARG A 136 -1.72 -13.51 16.90
N ILE A 137 -2.09 -14.66 16.31
CA ILE A 137 -3.46 -15.00 15.93
C ILE A 137 -3.71 -16.43 16.40
N ASP A 138 -4.74 -16.67 17.22
CA ASP A 138 -5.11 -18.01 17.74
C ASP A 138 -3.94 -18.78 18.36
N GLY A 139 -3.06 -18.06 19.05
CA GLY A 139 -1.87 -18.63 19.70
C GLY A 139 -0.65 -18.82 18.79
N MET A 140 -0.78 -18.65 17.48
CA MET A 140 0.33 -18.73 16.53
C MET A 140 0.94 -17.34 16.28
N SER A 141 2.28 -17.25 16.36
CA SER A 141 3.03 -16.02 16.11
C SER A 141 3.36 -15.87 14.62
N PHE A 142 3.19 -14.66 14.11
CA PHE A 142 3.46 -14.28 12.72
C PHE A 142 4.34 -13.03 12.69
N MET A 143 5.19 -12.94 11.66
CA MET A 143 5.81 -11.68 11.26
C MET A 143 4.88 -10.97 10.28
N PHE A 144 4.36 -9.80 10.67
CA PHE A 144 3.57 -8.95 9.79
C PHE A 144 4.43 -7.83 9.23
N MET A 145 4.13 -7.45 7.99
CA MET A 145 4.65 -6.23 7.40
C MET A 145 3.70 -5.68 6.36
N GLY A 146 3.71 -4.38 6.12
CA GLY A 146 2.84 -3.81 5.12
C GLY A 146 3.08 -2.34 4.85
N HIS A 147 2.55 -1.90 3.71
CA HIS A 147 2.50 -0.48 3.40
C HIS A 147 1.51 0.21 4.34
N GLN A 148 1.95 1.28 4.98
CA GLN A 148 1.12 2.06 5.88
C GLN A 148 0.84 3.42 5.24
N LYS A 149 -0.40 3.65 4.81
CA LYS A 149 -0.91 4.97 4.45
C LYS A 149 -1.35 5.76 5.69
N GLY A 150 -1.66 7.05 5.54
CA GLY A 150 -2.20 7.88 6.60
C GLY A 150 -3.72 8.09 6.48
N ARG A 151 -4.38 8.37 7.61
CA ARG A 151 -5.83 8.60 7.72
C ARG A 151 -6.25 10.06 7.57
N ASN A 152 -5.28 10.96 7.62
CA ASN A 152 -5.45 12.39 7.41
C ASN A 152 -4.24 12.95 6.64
N THR A 153 -4.28 14.24 6.29
CA THR A 153 -3.22 14.86 5.50
C THR A 153 -1.86 14.81 6.18
N ASN A 154 -1.78 15.09 7.48
CA ASN A 154 -0.52 15.10 8.23
C ASN A 154 0.09 13.71 8.28
N GLU A 155 -0.72 12.69 8.59
CA GLU A 155 -0.28 11.30 8.64
C GLU A 155 0.12 10.79 7.25
N ASN A 156 -0.60 11.19 6.19
CA ASN A 156 -0.22 10.83 4.83
C ASN A 156 1.13 11.44 4.43
N ILE A 157 1.40 12.69 4.80
CA ILE A 157 2.72 13.29 4.56
C ILE A 157 3.80 12.54 5.36
N TYR A 158 3.56 12.28 6.64
CA TYR A 158 4.50 11.54 7.51
C TYR A 158 4.81 10.14 6.97
N ARG A 159 3.78 9.40 6.57
CA ARG A 159 3.87 8.04 6.01
C ARG A 159 4.23 8.02 4.51
N ASN A 160 4.58 9.16 3.93
CA ASN A 160 4.86 9.31 2.50
C ASN A 160 3.79 8.67 1.59
N PHE A 161 2.52 8.79 1.98
CA PHE A 161 1.35 8.20 1.31
C PHE A 161 1.47 6.68 1.08
N GLY A 162 2.19 5.98 1.96
CA GLY A 162 2.45 4.55 1.82
C GLY A 162 3.42 4.23 0.68
N MET A 163 4.29 5.16 0.28
CA MET A 163 5.35 4.95 -0.72
C MET A 163 6.70 4.75 -0.02
N PRO A 164 7.19 3.50 0.12
CA PRO A 164 8.46 3.26 0.80
C PRO A 164 9.65 3.78 0.00
N SER A 165 10.61 4.32 0.75
CA SER A 165 11.99 4.52 0.35
C SER A 165 12.77 3.18 0.38
N PRO A 166 14.03 3.14 -0.10
CA PRO A 166 14.82 1.91 -0.10
C PRO A 166 15.00 1.30 1.31
N ASN A 167 15.12 2.15 2.33
CA ASN A 167 15.26 1.75 3.73
C ASN A 167 14.02 0.97 4.23
N GLY A 168 12.82 1.29 3.75
CA GLY A 168 11.61 0.53 4.06
C GLY A 168 11.73 -0.91 3.59
N TYR A 169 12.12 -1.14 2.33
CA TYR A 169 12.29 -2.48 1.80
C TYR A 169 13.42 -3.25 2.50
N ARG A 170 14.53 -2.59 2.84
CA ARG A 170 15.62 -3.19 3.64
C ARG A 170 15.17 -3.58 5.05
N LYS A 171 14.35 -2.76 5.70
CA LYS A 171 13.69 -3.10 6.98
C LYS A 171 12.81 -4.33 6.82
N ALA A 172 11.98 -4.40 5.76
CA ALA A 172 11.15 -5.56 5.46
C ALA A 172 12.00 -6.83 5.39
N LEU A 173 13.05 -6.82 4.56
CA LEU A 173 13.93 -7.96 4.36
C LEU A 173 14.65 -8.39 5.64
N ARG A 174 15.15 -7.43 6.42
CA ARG A 174 15.77 -7.71 7.73
C ARG A 174 14.81 -8.51 8.62
N LEU A 175 13.54 -8.14 8.64
CA LEU A 175 12.53 -8.79 9.45
C LEU A 175 11.99 -10.09 8.83
N MET A 176 11.99 -10.23 7.50
CA MET A 176 11.76 -11.52 6.84
C MET A 176 12.83 -12.54 7.23
N ARG A 177 14.11 -12.15 7.25
CA ARG A 177 15.21 -13.03 7.72
C ARG A 177 15.08 -13.38 9.20
N HIS A 178 14.60 -12.43 10.01
CA HIS A 178 14.31 -12.68 11.42
C HIS A 178 13.18 -13.71 11.58
N ALA A 179 12.11 -13.57 10.80
CA ALA A 179 11.00 -14.52 10.77
C ALA A 179 11.47 -15.92 10.37
N GLU A 180 12.30 -16.02 9.32
CA GLU A 180 12.89 -17.29 8.90
C GLU A 180 13.74 -17.93 10.01
N HIS A 181 14.60 -17.16 10.67
CA HIS A 181 15.48 -17.66 11.73
C HIS A 181 14.70 -18.29 12.90
N PHE A 182 13.57 -17.70 13.27
CA PHE A 182 12.73 -18.19 14.37
C PHE A 182 11.55 -19.06 13.93
N GLY A 183 11.41 -19.33 12.63
CA GLY A 183 10.32 -20.14 12.08
C GLY A 183 8.95 -19.48 12.13
N PHE A 184 8.86 -18.15 12.15
CA PHE A 184 7.59 -17.43 12.08
C PHE A 184 7.09 -17.36 10.62
N PRO A 185 5.86 -17.78 10.33
CA PRO A 185 5.24 -17.50 9.03
C PRO A 185 5.08 -15.99 8.83
N ILE A 186 5.11 -15.56 7.56
CA ILE A 186 5.12 -14.13 7.21
C ILE A 186 3.81 -13.76 6.52
N VAL A 187 3.19 -12.66 6.95
CA VAL A 187 2.02 -12.06 6.29
C VAL A 187 2.34 -10.63 5.88
N MET A 188 2.20 -10.36 4.58
CA MET A 188 2.49 -9.07 3.98
C MET A 188 1.21 -8.39 3.52
N PHE A 189 1.05 -7.10 3.79
CA PHE A 189 -0.11 -6.31 3.38
C PHE A 189 0.30 -5.25 2.35
N ILE A 190 -0.31 -5.32 1.18
CA ILE A 190 0.02 -4.45 0.05
C ILE A 190 -1.01 -3.33 -0.07
N ASP A 191 -0.55 -2.09 0.11
CA ASP A 191 -1.33 -0.86 -0.11
C ASP A 191 -0.43 0.34 -0.42
N THR A 192 0.11 0.37 -1.63
CA THR A 192 1.00 1.43 -2.10
C THR A 192 0.66 1.85 -3.53
N PRO A 193 0.67 3.15 -3.85
CA PRO A 193 0.59 3.59 -5.24
C PRO A 193 1.89 3.26 -6.01
N GLY A 194 2.98 2.98 -5.29
CA GLY A 194 4.29 2.61 -5.84
C GLY A 194 5.43 2.92 -4.86
N ALA A 195 6.65 2.51 -5.22
CA ALA A 195 7.84 2.93 -4.49
C ALA A 195 8.05 4.44 -4.63
N TYR A 196 8.61 5.09 -3.61
CA TYR A 196 8.87 6.52 -3.68
C TYR A 196 9.88 6.84 -4.79
N ALA A 197 9.49 7.70 -5.74
CA ALA A 197 10.26 8.06 -6.92
C ALA A 197 10.95 9.43 -6.74
N GLY A 198 11.77 9.56 -5.70
CA GLY A 198 12.52 10.76 -5.38
C GLY A 198 14.03 10.63 -5.61
N ILE A 199 14.73 11.75 -5.77
CA ILE A 199 16.20 11.78 -6.02
C ILE A 199 16.95 11.01 -4.93
N GLN A 200 16.63 11.26 -3.65
CA GLN A 200 17.28 10.58 -2.54
C GLN A 200 17.01 9.06 -2.54
N ALA A 201 15.84 8.62 -3.01
CA ALA A 201 15.54 7.19 -3.14
C ALA A 201 16.40 6.54 -4.23
N GLU A 202 16.62 7.24 -5.35
CA GLU A 202 17.52 6.78 -6.41
C GLU A 202 18.97 6.72 -5.94
N GLU A 203 19.47 7.77 -5.27
CA GLU A 203 20.83 7.81 -4.69
C GLU A 203 21.07 6.68 -3.69
N LEU A 204 20.06 6.33 -2.89
CA LEU A 204 20.10 5.25 -1.92
C LEU A 204 19.79 3.86 -2.51
N GLY A 205 19.53 3.75 -3.82
CA GLY A 205 19.35 2.49 -4.53
C GLY A 205 17.95 1.88 -4.42
N GLN A 206 16.90 2.60 -4.81
CA GLN A 206 15.51 2.09 -4.83
C GLN A 206 15.36 0.82 -5.67
N GLY A 207 15.92 0.80 -6.88
CA GLY A 207 15.90 -0.40 -7.71
C GLY A 207 16.65 -1.59 -7.10
N GLU A 208 17.78 -1.33 -6.42
CA GLU A 208 18.56 -2.36 -5.72
C GLU A 208 17.77 -2.95 -4.55
N ALA A 209 17.18 -2.11 -3.70
CA ALA A 209 16.45 -2.57 -2.52
C ALA A 209 15.24 -3.45 -2.92
N ILE A 210 14.50 -3.04 -3.97
CA ILE A 210 13.40 -3.86 -4.52
C ILE A 210 13.94 -5.18 -5.08
N ALA A 211 14.95 -5.14 -5.96
CA ALA A 211 15.48 -6.35 -6.58
C ALA A 211 16.07 -7.33 -5.57
N HIS A 212 16.75 -6.82 -4.53
CA HIS A 212 17.32 -7.61 -3.46
C HIS A 212 16.22 -8.29 -2.65
N ASN A 213 15.15 -7.58 -2.28
CA ASN A 213 13.98 -8.19 -1.64
C ASN A 213 13.42 -9.33 -2.48
N LEU A 214 13.17 -9.10 -3.78
CA LEU A 214 12.62 -10.15 -4.65
C LEU A 214 13.48 -11.40 -4.67
N ARG A 215 14.80 -11.23 -4.82
CA ARG A 215 15.76 -12.34 -4.84
C ARG A 215 15.69 -13.16 -3.54
N GLU A 216 15.74 -12.49 -2.40
CA GLU A 216 15.78 -13.15 -1.10
C GLU A 216 14.45 -13.82 -0.74
N MET A 217 13.32 -13.19 -1.10
CA MET A 217 11.99 -13.73 -0.85
C MET A 217 11.74 -15.07 -1.55
N PHE A 218 12.36 -15.32 -2.71
CA PHE A 218 12.29 -16.64 -3.36
C PHE A 218 12.92 -17.76 -2.52
N GLY A 219 13.93 -17.43 -1.70
CA GLY A 219 14.66 -18.39 -0.87
C GLY A 219 14.14 -18.59 0.55
N LEU A 220 13.12 -17.82 0.99
CA LEU A 220 12.61 -17.92 2.36
C LEU A 220 12.03 -19.30 2.68
N LYS A 221 12.53 -19.92 3.75
CA LYS A 221 12.15 -21.26 4.22
C LYS A 221 10.87 -21.32 5.03
N VAL A 222 10.29 -20.16 5.35
CA VAL A 222 9.00 -20.05 6.05
C VAL A 222 7.87 -19.74 5.08
N PRO A 223 6.65 -20.22 5.33
CA PRO A 223 5.48 -19.86 4.54
C PRO A 223 5.21 -18.35 4.51
N THR A 224 4.84 -17.84 3.33
CA THR A 224 4.56 -16.41 3.14
C THR A 224 3.23 -16.17 2.42
N ILE A 225 2.40 -15.25 2.94
CA ILE A 225 1.16 -14.79 2.30
C ILE A 225 1.25 -13.29 2.06
N SER A 226 0.87 -12.82 0.88
CA SER A 226 0.65 -11.39 0.61
C SER A 226 -0.83 -11.13 0.40
N VAL A 227 -1.36 -10.07 1.01
CA VAL A 227 -2.75 -9.64 0.88
C VAL A 227 -2.78 -8.22 0.32
N VAL A 228 -3.30 -8.02 -0.88
CA VAL A 228 -3.53 -6.67 -1.42
C VAL A 228 -4.81 -6.12 -0.82
N ILE A 229 -4.65 -5.14 0.07
CA ILE A 229 -5.77 -4.53 0.78
C ILE A 229 -6.22 -3.22 0.15
N GLY A 230 -5.41 -2.58 -0.71
CA GLY A 230 -5.76 -1.34 -1.39
C GLY A 230 -5.17 -1.29 -2.79
N GLU A 231 -4.11 -0.51 -2.96
CA GLU A 231 -3.38 -0.44 -4.23
C GLU A 231 -2.13 -1.33 -4.23
N GLY A 232 -1.96 -2.14 -5.27
CA GLY A 232 -0.76 -2.90 -5.58
C GLY A 232 0.05 -2.19 -6.67
N GLY A 233 0.74 -1.11 -6.31
CA GLY A 233 1.51 -0.30 -7.26
C GLY A 233 2.87 -0.88 -7.64
N SER A 234 2.97 -1.45 -8.84
CA SER A 234 4.21 -1.75 -9.56
C SER A 234 5.25 -2.54 -8.72
N GLY A 235 6.54 -2.29 -8.95
CA GLY A 235 7.65 -2.90 -8.22
C GLY A 235 7.66 -2.60 -6.72
N GLY A 236 7.07 -1.48 -6.29
CA GLY A 236 6.98 -1.15 -4.87
C GLY A 236 6.04 -2.05 -4.08
N ALA A 237 4.93 -2.46 -4.71
CA ALA A 237 4.07 -3.51 -4.18
C ALA A 237 4.77 -4.88 -4.26
N LEU A 238 5.39 -5.18 -5.40
CA LEU A 238 6.04 -6.48 -5.64
C LEU A 238 7.21 -6.76 -4.69
N ALA A 239 7.88 -5.72 -4.18
CA ALA A 239 8.98 -5.82 -3.21
C ALA A 239 8.61 -6.50 -1.88
N ILE A 240 7.31 -6.66 -1.59
CA ILE A 240 6.76 -7.50 -0.51
C ILE A 240 5.64 -8.43 -1.03
N GLY A 241 5.66 -8.74 -2.33
CA GLY A 241 4.65 -9.52 -3.03
C GLY A 241 5.11 -10.91 -3.50
N CYS A 242 6.38 -11.27 -3.28
CA CYS A 242 6.90 -12.60 -3.63
C CYS A 242 6.50 -13.65 -2.57
N CYS A 243 5.32 -14.23 -2.71
CA CYS A 243 4.68 -15.05 -1.68
C CYS A 243 4.27 -16.46 -2.15
N ASN A 244 4.02 -17.38 -1.21
CA ASN A 244 3.41 -18.69 -1.50
C ASN A 244 1.94 -18.57 -1.94
N LYS A 245 1.19 -17.64 -1.34
CA LYS A 245 -0.19 -17.32 -1.70
C LYS A 245 -0.43 -15.82 -1.75
N MET A 246 -0.98 -15.33 -2.85
CA MET A 246 -1.38 -13.96 -3.11
C MET A 246 -2.90 -13.87 -2.97
N LEU A 247 -3.36 -13.15 -1.95
CA LEU A 247 -4.78 -12.86 -1.73
C LEU A 247 -5.05 -11.40 -2.10
N MET A 248 -6.26 -11.08 -2.53
CA MET A 248 -6.67 -9.70 -2.79
C MET A 248 -8.07 -9.43 -2.24
N LEU A 249 -8.26 -8.28 -1.61
CA LEU A 249 -9.62 -7.80 -1.35
C LEU A 249 -10.35 -7.54 -2.67
N GLU A 250 -11.66 -7.77 -2.68
CA GLU A 250 -12.50 -7.72 -3.88
C GLU A 250 -12.38 -6.42 -4.69
N ASN A 251 -12.24 -5.27 -4.01
CA ASN A 251 -12.10 -3.97 -4.64
C ASN A 251 -10.66 -3.47 -4.68
N ALA A 252 -9.68 -4.26 -4.22
CA ALA A 252 -8.27 -3.92 -4.39
C ALA A 252 -7.84 -4.03 -5.86
N VAL A 253 -6.76 -3.33 -6.20
CA VAL A 253 -6.20 -3.32 -7.56
C VAL A 253 -4.72 -3.67 -7.53
N TYR A 254 -4.20 -4.34 -8.55
CA TYR A 254 -2.77 -4.63 -8.70
C TYR A 254 -2.35 -4.34 -10.14
N TYR A 255 -1.33 -3.49 -10.32
CA TYR A 255 -0.93 -3.03 -11.65
C TYR A 255 0.57 -2.81 -11.79
N VAL A 256 1.08 -2.94 -13.02
CA VAL A 256 2.49 -2.67 -13.36
C VAL A 256 2.82 -1.18 -13.40
N ALA A 257 1.84 -0.35 -13.76
CA ALA A 257 1.92 1.11 -13.79
C ALA A 257 0.53 1.67 -13.47
N SER A 258 0.47 2.85 -12.85
CA SER A 258 -0.83 3.46 -12.56
C SER A 258 -1.59 3.71 -13.88
N PRO A 259 -2.93 3.62 -13.87
CA PRO A 259 -3.72 3.91 -15.06
C PRO A 259 -3.44 5.30 -15.65
N GLU A 260 -3.15 6.28 -14.81
CA GLU A 260 -2.77 7.63 -15.23
C GLU A 260 -1.42 7.65 -15.96
N ALA A 261 -0.41 6.95 -15.44
CA ALA A 261 0.90 6.86 -16.08
C ALA A 261 0.82 6.08 -17.40
N CYS A 262 0.10 4.97 -17.41
CA CYS A 262 -0.17 4.19 -18.62
C CYS A 262 -0.89 5.03 -19.69
N ALA A 263 -1.89 5.81 -19.28
CA ALA A 263 -2.63 6.72 -20.15
C ALA A 263 -1.74 7.82 -20.76
N ALA A 264 -0.88 8.43 -19.94
CA ALA A 264 0.06 9.45 -20.40
C ALA A 264 1.06 8.90 -21.43
N ILE A 265 1.47 7.64 -21.33
CA ILE A 265 2.42 7.02 -22.27
C ILE A 265 1.73 6.55 -23.56
N LEU A 266 0.69 5.72 -23.43
CA LEU A 266 0.06 5.06 -24.58
C LEU A 266 -0.92 5.96 -25.34
N TRP A 267 -1.60 6.86 -24.63
CA TRP A 267 -2.60 7.78 -25.20
C TRP A 267 -2.18 9.25 -25.17
N LYS A 268 -0.97 9.56 -24.67
CA LYS A 268 -0.43 10.94 -24.57
C LYS A 268 -1.32 11.88 -23.76
N THR A 269 -2.20 11.35 -22.91
CA THR A 269 -3.06 12.13 -22.02
C THR A 269 -3.50 11.32 -20.80
N ALA A 270 -3.38 11.90 -19.61
CA ALA A 270 -3.87 11.29 -18.38
C ALA A 270 -5.40 11.15 -18.35
N ALA A 271 -6.12 11.96 -19.15
CA ALA A 271 -7.59 11.87 -19.25
C ALA A 271 -8.07 10.51 -19.81
N ALA A 272 -7.21 9.76 -20.47
CA ALA A 272 -7.49 8.41 -20.94
C ALA A 272 -7.31 7.33 -19.85
N ALA A 273 -7.11 7.70 -18.58
CA ALA A 273 -6.97 6.75 -17.47
C ALA A 273 -8.10 5.70 -17.39
N PRO A 274 -9.39 6.03 -17.58
CA PRO A 274 -10.46 5.02 -17.61
C PRO A 274 -10.21 3.92 -18.65
N LYS A 275 -9.78 4.31 -19.86
CA LYS A 275 -9.46 3.38 -20.94
C LYS A 275 -8.23 2.53 -20.62
N ALA A 276 -7.23 3.12 -19.97
CA ALA A 276 -6.05 2.40 -19.51
C ALA A 276 -6.38 1.39 -18.40
N THR A 277 -7.26 1.75 -17.46
CA THR A 277 -7.73 0.84 -16.39
C THR A 277 -8.35 -0.43 -16.97
N ASP A 278 -9.26 -0.28 -17.94
CA ASP A 278 -9.92 -1.43 -18.57
C ASP A 278 -8.92 -2.30 -19.36
N ALA A 279 -7.96 -1.68 -20.04
CA ALA A 279 -6.95 -2.39 -20.82
C ALA A 279 -5.93 -3.16 -19.95
N LEU A 280 -5.62 -2.65 -18.76
CA LEU A 280 -4.61 -3.23 -17.87
C LEU A 280 -5.11 -4.45 -17.07
N ARG A 281 -6.44 -4.66 -16.97
CA ARG A 281 -7.06 -5.78 -16.24
C ARG A 281 -6.58 -5.91 -14.79
N ILE A 282 -6.72 -4.82 -14.03
CA ILE A 282 -6.08 -4.64 -12.72
C ILE A 282 -6.90 -5.17 -11.53
N THR A 283 -8.12 -5.67 -11.77
CA THR A 283 -9.05 -6.04 -10.69
C THR A 283 -8.77 -7.44 -10.14
N ALA A 284 -9.12 -7.67 -8.87
CA ALA A 284 -8.90 -8.95 -8.19
C ALA A 284 -9.43 -10.17 -8.98
N ASN A 285 -10.65 -10.08 -9.52
CA ASN A 285 -11.25 -11.18 -10.30
C ASN A 285 -10.51 -11.45 -11.62
N GLU A 286 -10.08 -10.41 -12.32
CA GLU A 286 -9.32 -10.57 -13.57
C GLU A 286 -7.95 -11.19 -13.31
N LEU A 287 -7.29 -10.75 -12.24
CA LEU A 287 -5.98 -11.26 -11.85
C LEU A 287 -6.05 -12.69 -11.30
N GLN A 288 -7.18 -13.09 -10.69
CA GLN A 288 -7.44 -14.47 -10.34
C GLN A 288 -7.59 -15.35 -11.59
N GLN A 289 -8.33 -14.89 -12.61
CA GLN A 289 -8.43 -15.59 -13.90
C GLN A 289 -7.07 -15.71 -14.62
N LEU A 290 -6.15 -14.78 -14.38
CA LEU A 290 -4.79 -14.80 -14.90
C LEU A 290 -3.81 -15.62 -14.03
N ASN A 291 -4.30 -16.29 -12.97
CA ASN A 291 -3.51 -17.07 -12.00
C ASN A 291 -2.40 -16.26 -11.28
N VAL A 292 -2.55 -14.93 -11.22
CA VAL A 292 -1.67 -14.07 -10.41
C VAL A 292 -2.10 -14.12 -8.94
N VAL A 293 -3.41 -14.05 -8.72
CA VAL A 293 -4.06 -14.08 -7.40
C VAL A 293 -4.65 -15.46 -7.15
N ASP A 294 -4.44 -16.01 -5.96
CA ASP A 294 -4.96 -17.32 -5.56
C ASP A 294 -6.39 -17.22 -5.00
N GLU A 295 -6.68 -16.17 -4.23
CA GLU A 295 -7.97 -15.97 -3.58
C GLU A 295 -8.42 -14.51 -3.61
N VAL A 296 -9.70 -14.30 -3.89
CA VAL A 296 -10.37 -13.01 -3.73
C VAL A 296 -11.18 -13.02 -2.44
N ILE A 297 -10.86 -12.11 -1.53
CA ILE A 297 -11.52 -11.96 -0.24
C ILE A 297 -12.68 -10.95 -0.42
N PRO A 298 -13.94 -11.36 -0.19
CA PRO A 298 -15.10 -10.49 -0.40
C PRO A 298 -15.08 -9.30 0.58
N GLU A 299 -15.50 -8.13 0.09
CA GLU A 299 -15.68 -6.95 0.94
C GLU A 299 -17.14 -6.82 1.40
N PRO A 300 -17.42 -6.14 2.52
CA PRO A 300 -18.77 -5.75 2.90
C PRO A 300 -19.47 -4.93 1.80
N LEU A 301 -20.80 -4.93 1.80
CA LEU A 301 -21.57 -4.08 0.89
C LEU A 301 -21.24 -2.59 1.14
N GLY A 302 -20.70 -1.91 0.14
CA GLY A 302 -20.14 -0.56 0.29
C GLY A 302 -18.60 -0.52 0.21
N GLY A 303 -17.94 -1.68 0.24
CA GLY A 303 -16.48 -1.81 0.28
C GLY A 303 -15.93 -1.89 1.71
N ALA A 304 -14.62 -2.10 1.82
CA ALA A 304 -13.91 -2.37 3.07
C ALA A 304 -14.10 -1.29 4.15
N HIS A 305 -14.25 -0.04 3.73
CA HIS A 305 -14.44 1.10 4.63
C HIS A 305 -15.85 1.16 5.23
N ALA A 306 -16.83 0.44 4.66
CA ALA A 306 -18.19 0.38 5.21
C ALA A 306 -18.26 -0.46 6.49
N ASP A 307 -17.44 -1.52 6.57
CA ASP A 307 -17.28 -2.33 7.78
C ASP A 307 -15.82 -2.84 7.90
N PRO A 308 -14.91 -2.02 8.45
CA PRO A 308 -13.50 -2.36 8.60
C PRO A 308 -13.25 -3.59 9.48
N VAL A 309 -14.10 -3.80 10.49
CA VAL A 309 -13.97 -4.93 11.43
C VAL A 309 -14.30 -6.22 10.70
N LYS A 310 -15.44 -6.29 10.02
CA LYS A 310 -15.82 -7.46 9.22
C LYS A 310 -14.80 -7.76 8.12
N THR A 311 -14.26 -6.72 7.47
CA THR A 311 -13.19 -6.89 6.48
C THR A 311 -11.93 -7.50 7.11
N SER A 312 -11.50 -7.01 8.26
CA SER A 312 -10.35 -7.55 8.98
C SER A 312 -10.55 -9.01 9.38
N LEU A 313 -11.75 -9.38 9.85
CA LEU A 313 -12.09 -10.77 10.18
C LEU A 313 -12.13 -11.69 8.95
N ALA A 314 -12.56 -11.18 7.80
CA ALA A 314 -12.49 -11.91 6.54
C ALA A 314 -11.03 -12.18 6.14
N ILE A 315 -10.17 -11.16 6.22
CA ILE A 315 -8.72 -11.29 5.99
C ILE A 315 -8.10 -12.31 6.94
N ARG A 316 -8.40 -12.23 8.24
CA ARG A 316 -7.94 -13.19 9.25
C ARG A 316 -8.30 -14.63 8.88
N SER A 317 -9.55 -14.85 8.48
CA SER A 317 -10.05 -16.18 8.13
C SER A 317 -9.33 -16.73 6.89
N ALA A 318 -9.13 -15.91 5.87
CA ALA A 318 -8.40 -16.28 4.65
C ALA A 318 -6.92 -16.57 4.92
N ILE A 319 -6.25 -15.76 5.76
CA ILE A 319 -4.87 -16.00 6.19
C ILE A 319 -4.77 -17.35 6.89
N LEU A 320 -5.62 -17.62 7.90
CA LEU A 320 -5.54 -18.86 8.68
C LEU A 320 -5.85 -20.10 7.81
N ALA A 321 -6.80 -20.00 6.89
CA ALA A 321 -7.14 -21.09 5.98
C ALA A 321 -5.96 -21.44 5.05
N ASN A 322 -5.39 -20.46 4.36
CA ASN A 322 -4.25 -20.66 3.46
C ASN A 322 -3.00 -21.09 4.24
N MET A 323 -2.77 -20.51 5.42
CA MET A 323 -1.57 -20.80 6.19
C MET A 323 -1.61 -22.20 6.80
N LYS A 324 -2.80 -22.71 7.16
CA LYS A 324 -3.00 -24.11 7.56
C LYS A 324 -2.60 -25.11 6.48
N GLU A 325 -2.75 -24.76 5.20
CA GLU A 325 -2.27 -25.60 4.09
C GLU A 325 -0.75 -25.53 3.96
N LEU A 326 -0.20 -24.32 3.97
CA LEU A 326 1.24 -24.11 3.78
C LEU A 326 2.10 -24.66 4.93
N LEU A 327 1.58 -24.67 6.16
CA LEU A 327 2.26 -25.23 7.33
C LEU A 327 2.38 -26.76 7.32
N LYS A 328 1.71 -27.45 6.38
CA LYS A 328 1.90 -28.90 6.16
C LYS A 328 3.12 -29.21 5.32
N LEU A 329 3.65 -28.21 4.62
CA LEU A 329 4.80 -28.35 3.74
C LEU A 329 6.09 -28.22 4.55
N ASP A 330 7.11 -28.97 4.17
CA ASP A 330 8.46 -28.74 4.68
C ASP A 330 9.12 -27.50 4.05
N GLN A 331 10.33 -27.14 4.49
CA GLN A 331 11.02 -25.93 4.03
C GLN A 331 11.32 -25.94 2.52
N ASP A 332 11.68 -27.11 1.96
CA ASP A 332 12.04 -27.24 0.55
C ASP A 332 10.78 -27.24 -0.32
N GLU A 333 9.69 -27.83 0.17
CA GLU A 333 8.36 -27.78 -0.44
C GLU A 333 7.80 -26.35 -0.46
N VAL A 334 7.95 -25.59 0.64
CA VAL A 334 7.55 -24.17 0.72
C VAL A 334 8.29 -23.34 -0.34
N ILE A 335 9.61 -23.53 -0.48
CA ILE A 335 10.40 -22.82 -1.50
C ILE A 335 9.96 -23.24 -2.91
N SER A 336 9.84 -24.55 -3.15
CA SER A 336 9.48 -25.11 -4.45
C SER A 336 8.09 -24.65 -4.92
N GLN A 337 7.12 -24.60 -4.00
CA GLN A 337 5.77 -24.12 -4.27
C GLN A 337 5.78 -22.63 -4.66
N ARG A 338 6.57 -21.80 -3.96
CA ARG A 338 6.72 -20.37 -4.28
C ARG A 338 7.36 -20.18 -5.66
N VAL A 339 8.46 -20.87 -5.94
CA VAL A 339 9.17 -20.78 -7.23
C VAL A 339 8.25 -21.24 -8.37
N ALA A 340 7.54 -22.36 -8.19
CA ALA A 340 6.62 -22.89 -9.19
C ALA A 340 5.51 -21.88 -9.52
N LYS A 341 4.89 -21.27 -8.50
CA LYS A 341 3.86 -20.23 -8.68
C LYS A 341 4.34 -19.12 -9.60
N PHE A 342 5.53 -18.55 -9.37
CA PHE A 342 6.01 -17.45 -10.21
C PHE A 342 6.52 -17.89 -11.58
N ARG A 343 7.00 -19.13 -11.72
CA ARG A 343 7.49 -19.66 -13.00
C ARG A 343 6.38 -19.96 -14.00
N THR A 344 5.15 -20.14 -13.54
CA THR A 344 3.98 -20.36 -14.42
C THR A 344 3.30 -19.05 -14.86
N ILE A 345 3.65 -17.91 -14.27
CA ILE A 345 3.07 -16.62 -14.62
C ILE A 345 3.67 -16.12 -15.93
N GLY A 346 2.80 -15.91 -16.93
CA GLY A 346 3.15 -15.35 -18.24
C GLY A 346 2.67 -16.23 -19.38
N GLY A 347 2.37 -15.60 -20.52
CA GLY A 347 2.01 -16.29 -21.75
C GLY A 347 2.93 -15.88 -22.88
N PHE A 348 3.47 -16.84 -23.61
CA PHE A 348 4.27 -16.61 -24.81
C PHE A 348 3.96 -17.68 -25.86
N THR A 349 4.14 -17.32 -27.12
CA THR A 349 4.09 -18.28 -28.22
C THR A 349 5.52 -18.67 -28.58
N GLU A 350 5.82 -19.96 -28.54
CA GLU A 350 7.13 -20.46 -28.94
C GLU A 350 7.45 -20.03 -30.38
N GLY A 351 8.62 -19.43 -30.54
CA GLY A 351 9.12 -19.04 -31.86
C GLY A 351 9.62 -20.26 -32.65
N LYS A 352 10.00 -20.04 -33.91
CA LYS A 352 10.83 -21.02 -34.61
C LYS A 352 12.17 -21.12 -33.87
N ALA A 353 12.61 -22.35 -33.59
CA ALA A 353 13.90 -22.60 -32.98
C ALA A 353 15.00 -21.85 -33.74
N VAL A 354 15.67 -20.93 -33.05
CA VAL A 354 16.79 -20.18 -33.62
C VAL A 354 18.04 -21.00 -33.40
N ASP A 355 18.73 -21.36 -34.49
CA ASP A 355 20.05 -21.98 -34.41
C ASP A 355 21.03 -21.03 -33.69
N PRO A 356 21.53 -21.39 -32.49
CA PRO A 356 22.44 -20.53 -31.73
C PRO A 356 23.79 -20.34 -32.41
N ALA A 357 24.19 -21.20 -33.37
CA ALA A 357 25.42 -21.06 -34.14
C ALA A 357 25.30 -20.02 -35.27
N LYS A 358 24.07 -19.63 -35.65
CA LYS A 358 23.83 -18.70 -36.74
C LYS A 358 24.15 -17.27 -36.30
N LYS A 359 25.36 -16.80 -36.59
CA LYS A 359 25.78 -15.40 -36.38
C LYS A 359 24.80 -14.46 -37.07
N ARG A 360 23.97 -13.77 -36.29
CA ARG A 360 23.16 -12.67 -36.78
C ARG A 360 24.03 -11.43 -36.82
N ALA A 361 24.04 -10.74 -37.95
CA ALA A 361 24.66 -9.42 -38.05
C ALA A 361 23.89 -8.46 -37.13
N PHE A 362 24.35 -8.29 -35.90
CA PHE A 362 23.89 -7.19 -35.07
C PHE A 362 24.23 -5.89 -35.80
N LYS A 363 23.27 -4.97 -35.87
CA LYS A 363 23.53 -3.61 -36.33
C LYS A 363 24.74 -3.11 -35.54
N LYS A 364 25.82 -2.72 -36.22
CA LYS A 364 27.02 -2.18 -35.55
C LYS A 364 26.54 -1.10 -34.59
N ARG A 365 26.94 -1.18 -33.32
CA ARG A 365 26.67 -0.14 -32.31
C ARG A 365 26.92 1.22 -32.96
N ASP A 366 25.94 2.12 -32.89
CA ASP A 366 26.20 3.52 -33.20
C ASP A 366 27.40 3.95 -32.35
N LYS A 367 28.34 4.69 -32.97
CA LYS A 367 29.54 5.14 -32.27
C LYS A 367 29.11 5.78 -30.94
N PRO A 368 29.77 5.47 -29.81
CA PRO A 368 29.41 6.09 -28.54
C PRO A 368 29.39 7.60 -28.75
N VAL A 369 28.24 8.21 -28.48
CA VAL A 369 28.13 9.66 -28.41
C VAL A 369 29.15 10.09 -27.35
N PRO A 370 30.11 10.98 -27.67
CA PRO A 370 31.04 11.47 -26.67
C PRO A 370 30.21 12.00 -25.51
N LEU A 371 30.49 11.52 -24.29
CA LEU A 371 29.96 12.14 -23.08
C LEU A 371 30.20 13.64 -23.22
N ARG A 372 29.13 14.43 -23.23
CA ARG A 372 29.24 15.89 -23.15
C ARG A 372 30.13 16.15 -21.95
N SER A 373 31.28 16.78 -22.18
CA SER A 373 32.12 17.31 -21.11
C SER A 373 31.21 18.10 -20.19
N ALA A 374 31.20 17.74 -18.91
CA ALA A 374 30.51 18.52 -17.89
C ALA A 374 30.90 19.99 -18.08
N PRO A 375 29.96 20.94 -18.09
CA PRO A 375 30.33 22.35 -18.03
C PRO A 375 31.21 22.52 -16.78
N SER A 376 32.37 23.15 -16.97
CA SER A 376 33.26 23.53 -15.89
C SER A 376 32.45 24.20 -14.79
N SER A 377 32.44 23.60 -13.60
CA SER A 377 31.91 24.18 -12.37
C SER A 377 32.36 25.64 -12.23
N PRO A 378 31.45 26.60 -11.94
CA PRO A 378 31.83 27.96 -11.59
C PRO A 378 32.21 28.12 -10.10
N PHE A 379 32.29 27.03 -9.34
CA PHE A 379 32.59 27.10 -7.91
C PHE A 379 34.07 26.81 -7.65
N SER A 380 34.84 27.88 -7.48
CA SER A 380 36.13 27.86 -6.81
C SER A 380 35.93 27.56 -5.32
N PRO A 381 36.72 26.68 -4.70
CA PRO A 381 36.68 26.46 -3.26
C PRO A 381 37.20 27.71 -2.51
N PRO A 382 36.69 28.00 -1.29
CA PRO A 382 37.21 29.09 -0.48
C PRO A 382 38.65 28.76 -0.03
N PRO A 383 39.54 29.75 0.13
CA PRO A 383 40.91 29.50 0.53
C PRO A 383 41.00 29.04 1.98
N SER A 384 41.87 28.06 2.21
CA SER A 384 42.20 27.48 3.52
C SER A 384 42.83 28.51 4.45
N SER A 385 42.25 28.71 5.62
CA SER A 385 42.80 29.54 6.69
C SER A 385 43.90 28.81 7.44
N SER A 386 45.15 28.99 7.01
CA SER A 386 46.32 28.63 7.81
C SER A 386 47.54 29.47 7.44
N GLN A 387 47.54 30.75 7.80
CA GLN A 387 48.77 31.47 8.13
C GLN A 387 48.51 32.50 9.23
N VAL A 388 49.05 32.19 10.40
CA VAL A 388 49.31 33.09 11.52
C VAL A 388 50.50 33.98 11.13
N ASN A 389 50.38 35.31 11.21
CA ASN A 389 51.28 36.10 12.06
C ASN A 389 51.02 37.63 12.09
N SER A 390 50.92 38.10 13.34
CA SER A 390 51.47 39.33 13.91
C SER A 390 51.11 40.70 13.30
N LYS A 391 50.36 41.51 14.07
CA LYS A 391 50.84 42.81 14.60
C LYS A 391 49.90 43.35 15.69
N ARG A 392 50.51 43.95 16.71
CA ARG A 392 49.95 44.43 17.99
C ARG A 392 49.08 45.71 17.83
N VAL A 393 47.96 45.74 18.57
CA VAL A 393 47.46 46.74 19.56
C VAL A 393 48.03 48.18 19.46
N PRO A 394 47.20 49.26 19.49
CA PRO A 394 46.70 49.77 20.77
C PRO A 394 45.22 50.16 20.87
N SER A 395 44.75 50.02 22.11
CA SER A 395 43.50 50.50 22.70
C SER A 395 43.27 52.01 22.54
N LYS A 396 42.00 52.40 22.34
CA LYS A 396 41.45 53.64 22.92
C LYS A 396 39.98 53.43 23.31
N ALA A 397 39.67 54.04 24.45
CA ALA A 397 38.43 53.96 25.19
C ALA A 397 37.36 54.95 24.67
N ALA A 398 36.16 54.70 25.18
CA ALA A 398 35.19 55.68 25.68
C ALA A 398 34.19 56.35 24.72
N GLU A 399 32.97 56.43 25.28
CA GLU A 399 31.92 57.43 25.13
C GLU A 399 30.75 57.20 24.14
N SER A 400 29.63 56.87 24.79
CA SER A 400 28.24 57.32 24.58
C SER A 400 27.96 58.34 23.46
N ASN A 401 26.95 58.01 22.66
CA ASN A 401 25.67 58.71 22.64
C ASN A 401 24.56 57.77 22.17
#